data_AF-A0A249DWV7-F1
#
_entry.id   AF-A0A249DWV7-F1
#
_cell.length_a   1.000
_cell.length_b   1.000
_cell.length_c   1.000
_cell.angle_alpha   90.00
_cell.angle_beta   90.00
_cell.angle_gamma   90.00
#
_symmetry.space_group_name_H-M   'P 1'
#
loop_
_entity.id
_entity.type
_entity.pdbx_description
1 polymer ?
#
loop_
_entity_poly.entity_id
_entity_poly.type
_entity_poly.pdbx_seq_one_letter_code
_entity_poly.pdbx_strand_id
1 'polypeptide(L)'
;MTGFRVALGGAQEYYNIKPDLACLGKIIGGGMPVAAFGGRKKVMSILAPLGPVYQAGTLSGHPLGMAAGFACLTELARPGLHKKLMDDFLFILNFILKNQLTFYLNSHSN
;
A
#
# COMPACT_ATOMS: atom_id res chain seq x y z
N MET A 1 -5.08 5.45 3.39
CA MET A 1 -4.40 4.40 2.60
C MET A 1 -3.45 3.65 3.51
N THR A 2 -3.70 2.36 3.79
CA THR A 2 -3.11 1.65 4.93
C THR A 2 -2.22 0.45 4.56
N GLY A 3 -2.37 -0.15 3.38
CA GLY A 3 -1.56 -1.29 2.93
C GLY A 3 -0.07 -0.94 2.91
N PHE A 4 0.76 -1.81 3.49
CA PHE A 4 2.23 -1.65 3.61
C PHE A 4 2.69 -0.36 4.30
N ARG A 5 1.78 0.33 5.00
CA ARG A 5 2.07 1.60 5.71
C ARG A 5 1.87 1.48 7.21
N VAL A 6 0.71 0.97 7.63
CA VAL A 6 0.38 0.83 9.06
C VAL A 6 1.09 -0.38 9.67
N ALA A 7 1.15 -1.45 8.90
CA ALA A 7 1.90 -2.67 9.16
C ALA A 7 2.29 -3.26 7.79
N LEU A 8 3.12 -4.31 7.79
CA LEU A 8 3.53 -4.97 6.54
C LEU A 8 2.30 -5.50 5.79
N GLY A 9 1.40 -6.21 6.47
CA GLY A 9 0.10 -6.65 5.95
C GLY A 9 -0.98 -5.58 6.00
N GLY A 10 -0.66 -4.33 6.33
CA GLY A 10 -1.59 -3.21 6.38
C GLY A 10 -2.59 -3.27 7.55
N ALA A 11 -3.69 -2.52 7.43
CA ALA A 11 -4.68 -2.41 8.51
C ALA A 11 -5.36 -3.74 8.87
N GLN A 12 -5.51 -4.65 7.90
CA GLN A 12 -6.08 -5.97 8.14
C GLN A 12 -5.23 -6.80 9.12
N GLU A 13 -3.90 -6.71 9.05
CA GLU A 13 -3.00 -7.31 10.02
C GLU A 13 -3.09 -6.59 11.36
N TYR A 14 -2.97 -5.25 11.34
CA TYR A 14 -2.94 -4.44 12.55
C TYR A 14 -4.21 -4.60 13.42
N TYR A 15 -5.39 -4.60 12.80
CA TYR A 15 -6.66 -4.76 13.49
C TYR A 15 -7.11 -6.22 13.60
N ASN A 16 -6.33 -7.17 13.08
CA ASN A 16 -6.69 -8.59 13.02
C ASN A 16 -8.08 -8.84 12.38
N ILE A 17 -8.32 -8.19 11.23
CA ILE A 17 -9.56 -8.31 10.46
C ILE A 17 -9.27 -8.99 9.12
N LYS A 18 -10.14 -9.91 8.69
CA LYS A 18 -10.03 -10.57 7.39
C LYS A 18 -11.09 -10.03 6.41
N PRO A 19 -10.73 -9.14 5.47
CA PRO A 19 -11.68 -8.62 4.51
C PRO A 19 -12.04 -9.66 3.44
N ASP A 20 -13.21 -9.50 2.83
CA ASP A 20 -13.59 -10.28 1.64
C ASP A 20 -12.82 -9.84 0.39
N LEU A 21 -12.59 -8.53 0.29
CA LEU A 21 -11.81 -7.85 -0.74
C LEU A 21 -10.95 -6.76 -0.11
N ALA A 22 -9.72 -6.63 -0.59
CA ALA A 22 -8.80 -5.56 -0.28
C ALA A 22 -8.40 -4.85 -1.57
N CYS A 23 -8.38 -3.51 -1.53
CA CYS A 23 -7.90 -2.67 -2.61
C CYS A 23 -6.58 -2.02 -2.20
N LEU A 24 -5.61 -2.05 -3.10
CA LEU A 24 -4.24 -1.59 -2.90
C LEU A 24 -3.86 -0.62 -4.01
N GLY A 25 -2.98 0.31 -3.67
CA GLY A 25 -2.41 1.32 -4.57
C GLY A 25 -1.26 2.02 -3.87
N LYS A 26 -0.79 3.13 -4.43
CA LYS A 26 0.35 3.91 -3.90
C LYS A 26 1.61 3.05 -3.76
N ILE A 27 1.87 2.53 -2.56
CA ILE A 27 3.13 1.88 -2.19
C ILE A 27 3.43 0.69 -3.10
N ILE A 28 2.40 -0.08 -3.49
CA ILE A 28 2.58 -1.27 -4.34
C ILE A 28 3.14 -0.97 -5.73
N GLY A 29 3.11 0.29 -6.17
CA GLY A 29 3.72 0.72 -7.43
C GLY A 29 5.12 1.28 -7.30
N GLY A 30 5.63 1.45 -6.07
CA GLY A 30 6.96 2.05 -5.86
C GLY A 30 7.10 3.45 -6.49
N GLY A 31 6.02 4.21 -6.58
CA GLY A 31 5.97 5.52 -7.26
C GLY A 31 5.41 5.48 -8.69
N MET A 32 5.22 4.29 -9.28
CA MET A 32 4.58 4.11 -10.59
C MET A 32 3.05 3.95 -10.48
N PRO A 33 2.28 4.20 -11.56
CA PRO A 33 0.83 3.99 -11.59
C PRO A 33 0.44 2.50 -11.50
N VAL A 34 0.29 2.01 -10.28
CA VAL A 34 -0.11 0.63 -9.99
C VAL A 34 -1.22 0.60 -8.95
N ALA A 35 -2.26 -0.17 -9.26
CA ALA A 35 -3.34 -0.53 -8.34
C ALA A 35 -3.59 -2.04 -8.43
N ALA A 36 -4.07 -2.63 -7.33
CA ALA A 36 -4.44 -4.03 -7.28
C ALA A 36 -5.67 -4.19 -6.39
N PHE A 37 -6.47 -5.22 -6.66
CA PHE A 37 -7.49 -5.68 -5.73
C PHE A 37 -7.39 -7.20 -5.62
N GLY A 38 -7.73 -7.73 -4.45
CA GLY A 38 -7.59 -9.15 -4.16
C GLY A 38 -8.48 -9.55 -3.00
N GLY A 39 -8.71 -10.85 -2.84
CA GLY A 39 -9.58 -11.33 -1.78
C GLY A 39 -9.72 -12.83 -1.78
N ARG A 40 -10.85 -13.32 -1.25
CA ARG A 40 -11.12 -14.76 -1.19
C ARG A 40 -11.10 -15.38 -2.59
N LYS A 41 -10.49 -16.57 -2.72
CA LYS A 41 -10.40 -17.31 -4.00
C LYS A 41 -11.75 -17.43 -4.71
N LYS A 42 -12.83 -17.74 -3.98
CA LYS A 42 -14.19 -17.87 -4.53
C LYS A 42 -14.71 -16.60 -5.21
N VAL A 43 -14.25 -15.42 -4.75
CA VAL A 43 -14.62 -14.12 -5.33
C VAL A 43 -13.72 -13.82 -6.51
N MET A 44 -12.40 -14.07 -6.39
CA MET A 44 -11.47 -13.82 -7.49
C MET A 44 -11.65 -14.76 -8.69
N SER A 45 -12.20 -15.97 -8.48
CA SER A 45 -12.44 -16.94 -9.56
C SER A 45 -13.57 -16.55 -10.52
N ILE A 46 -14.36 -15.51 -10.22
CA ILE A 46 -15.40 -15.03 -11.15
C ILE A 46 -14.85 -14.05 -12.20
N LEU A 47 -13.60 -13.60 -12.06
CA LEU A 47 -12.94 -12.71 -13.00
C LEU A 47 -12.54 -13.47 -14.27
N ALA A 48 -12.65 -12.82 -15.43
CA ALA A 48 -12.11 -13.34 -16.68
C ALA A 48 -10.58 -13.57 -16.56
N PRO A 49 -10.03 -14.62 -17.20
CA PRO A 49 -10.70 -15.58 -18.07
C PRO A 49 -11.39 -16.75 -17.33
N LEU A 50 -11.35 -16.80 -16.00
CA LEU A 50 -11.87 -17.92 -15.21
C LEU A 50 -13.39 -17.89 -15.01
N GLY A 51 -13.98 -16.70 -15.03
CA GLY A 51 -15.41 -16.50 -14.82
C GLY A 51 -15.98 -15.36 -15.66
N PRO A 52 -17.27 -15.03 -15.44
CA PRO A 52 -18.03 -14.16 -16.33
C PRO A 52 -17.75 -12.66 -16.16
N VAL A 53 -17.04 -12.25 -15.11
CA VAL A 53 -16.80 -10.83 -14.81
C VAL A 53 -15.58 -10.34 -15.57
N TYR A 54 -15.80 -9.49 -16.56
CA TYR A 54 -14.72 -8.91 -17.35
C TYR A 54 -13.89 -7.93 -16.53
N GLN A 55 -12.57 -8.11 -16.56
CA GLN A 55 -11.59 -7.16 -16.05
C GLN A 55 -10.40 -7.14 -17.01
N ALA A 56 -10.00 -5.96 -17.45
CA ALA A 56 -8.86 -5.78 -18.32
C ALA A 56 -8.23 -4.40 -18.10
N GLY A 57 -7.02 -4.22 -18.60
CA GLY A 57 -6.35 -2.93 -18.68
C GLY A 57 -5.05 -3.07 -19.48
N THR A 58 -4.87 -2.20 -20.48
CA THR A 58 -3.73 -2.27 -21.41
C THR A 58 -2.37 -2.23 -20.70
N LEU A 59 -2.27 -1.45 -19.62
CA LEU A 59 -1.04 -1.27 -18.83
C LEU A 59 -1.12 -1.98 -17.47
N SER A 60 -2.13 -2.83 -17.25
CA SER A 60 -2.22 -3.62 -16.03
C SER A 60 -1.01 -4.56 -15.94
N GLY A 61 -0.26 -4.47 -14.83
CA GLY A 61 0.93 -5.29 -14.63
C GLY A 61 2.13 -4.92 -15.52
N HIS A 62 2.20 -3.69 -16.03
CA HIS A 62 3.34 -3.26 -16.85
C HIS A 62 4.68 -3.46 -16.10
N PRO A 63 5.74 -3.93 -16.78
CA PRO A 63 6.95 -4.43 -16.14
C PRO A 63 7.70 -3.38 -15.32
N LEU A 64 7.68 -2.11 -15.75
CA LEU A 64 8.30 -1.01 -15.00
C LEU A 64 7.65 -0.81 -13.63
N GLY A 65 6.32 -0.83 -13.57
CA GLY A 65 5.57 -0.69 -12.31
C GLY A 65 5.74 -1.91 -11.42
N MET A 66 5.78 -3.11 -12.01
CA MET A 66 6.04 -4.34 -11.26
C MET A 66 7.46 -4.37 -10.67
N ALA A 67 8.47 -3.93 -11.42
CA ALA A 67 9.85 -3.85 -10.95
C ALA A 67 10.00 -2.82 -9.80
N ALA A 68 9.44 -1.62 -9.98
CA ALA A 68 9.46 -0.57 -8.95
C ALA A 68 8.72 -1.00 -7.67
N GLY A 69 7.53 -1.58 -7.85
CA GLY A 69 6.72 -2.14 -6.76
C GLY A 69 7.45 -3.26 -6.01
N PHE A 70 8.04 -4.21 -6.74
CA PHE A 70 8.80 -5.32 -6.16
C PHE A 70 9.99 -4.83 -5.33
N ALA A 71 10.78 -3.89 -5.87
CA ALA A 71 11.90 -3.30 -5.14
C ALA A 71 11.42 -2.59 -3.86
N CYS A 72 10.37 -1.77 -3.96
CA CYS A 72 9.80 -1.05 -2.81
C CYS A 72 9.29 -2.01 -1.72
N LEU A 73 8.54 -3.04 -2.08
CA LEU A 73 8.00 -4.01 -1.13
C LEU A 73 9.10 -4.88 -0.51
N THR A 74 10.14 -5.20 -1.26
CA THR A 74 11.33 -5.93 -0.75
C THR A 74 12.03 -5.12 0.34
N GLU A 75 12.21 -3.83 0.12
CA GLU A 75 12.78 -2.94 1.13
C GLU A 75 11.88 -2.85 2.37
N LEU A 76 10.57 -2.69 2.18
CA LEU A 76 9.59 -2.63 3.27
C LEU A 76 9.52 -3.92 4.10
N ALA A 77 9.79 -5.07 3.49
CA ALA A 77 9.80 -6.37 4.17
C ALA A 77 11.04 -6.59 5.06
N ARG A 78 12.03 -5.70 5.05
CA ARG A 78 13.22 -5.82 5.92
C ARG A 78 12.81 -5.83 7.39
N PRO A 79 13.32 -6.79 8.20
CA PRO A 79 12.99 -6.90 9.61
C PRO A 79 13.24 -5.59 10.37
N GLY A 80 12.27 -5.18 11.20
CA GLY A 80 12.38 -3.99 12.04
C GLY A 80 12.17 -2.65 11.33
N LEU A 81 12.08 -2.60 10.00
CA LEU A 81 11.92 -1.34 9.27
C LEU A 81 10.63 -0.60 9.62
N HIS A 82 9.48 -1.30 9.67
CA HIS A 82 8.22 -0.66 10.07
C HIS A 82 8.26 -0.08 11.48
N LYS A 83 8.91 -0.77 12.42
CA LYS A 83 9.11 -0.25 13.78
C LYS A 83 9.95 1.02 13.75
N LYS A 84 11.10 0.99 13.06
CA LYS A 84 11.97 2.15 12.90
C LYS A 84 11.22 3.35 12.31
N LEU A 85 10.44 3.14 11.25
CA LEU A 85 9.65 4.21 10.62
C LEU A 85 8.62 4.81 11.57
N MET A 86 8.01 3.99 12.43
CA MET A 86 7.08 4.47 13.45
C MET A 86 7.80 5.28 14.54
N ASP A 87 8.95 4.81 15.00
CA ASP A 87 9.77 5.51 15.99
C ASP A 87 10.25 6.87 15.45
N ASP A 88 10.72 6.91 14.20
CA ASP A 88 11.12 8.15 13.50
C ASP A 88 9.93 9.12 13.36
N PHE A 89 8.74 8.61 13.03
CA PHE A 89 7.52 9.42 12.95
C PHE A 89 7.11 10.00 14.31
N LEU A 90 7.14 9.21 15.37
CA LEU A 90 6.81 9.67 16.72
C LEU A 90 7.79 10.72 17.22
N PHE A 91 9.09 10.57 16.90
CA PHE A 91 10.08 11.59 17.19
C PHE A 91 9.74 12.93 16.52
N ILE A 92 9.46 12.90 15.22
CA ILE A 92 9.08 14.11 14.46
C ILE A 92 7.79 14.70 15.03
N LEU A 93 6.75 13.90 15.24
CA LEU A 93 5.48 14.37 15.78
C LEU A 93 5.64 15.06 17.14
N ASN A 94 6.42 14.46 18.05
CA ASN A 94 6.71 15.06 19.35
C ASN A 94 7.48 16.39 19.23
N PHE A 95 8.43 16.47 18.30
CA PHE A 95 9.16 17.71 18.02
C PHE A 95 8.21 18.81 17.54
N ILE A 96 7.30 18.47 16.62
CA ILE A 96 6.29 19.40 16.09
C ILE A 96 5.39 19.93 17.22
N LEU A 97 4.83 19.02 18.03
CA LEU A 97 3.90 19.36 19.10
C LEU A 97 4.56 20.23 20.19
N LYS A 98 5.81 19.93 20.55
CA LYS A 98 6.55 20.72 21.56
C LYS A 98 6.86 22.14 21.10
N ASN A 99 7.09 22.34 19.81
CA ASN A 99 7.52 23.62 19.26
C ASN A 99 6.38 24.42 18.60
N GLN A 100 5.13 23.94 18.68
CA GLN A 100 3.95 24.58 18.07
C GLN A 100 4.16 24.95 16.58
N LEU A 101 4.89 24.10 15.85
CA LEU A 101 5.23 24.36 14.46
C LEU A 101 4.04 24.06 13.54
N THR A 102 3.71 25.01 12.68
CA THR A 102 2.71 24.84 11.61
C THR A 102 3.37 24.29 10.36
N PHE A 103 2.83 23.20 9.79
CA PHE A 103 3.33 22.61 8.53
C PHE A 103 2.26 22.58 7.47
N TYR A 104 2.66 22.88 6.24
CA TYR A 104 1.86 22.65 5.04
C TYR A 104 2.34 21.37 4.37
N LEU A 105 1.47 20.37 4.30
CA LEU A 105 1.68 19.23 3.40
C LEU A 105 1.22 19.66 2.00
N ASN A 106 2.17 19.77 1.07
CA ASN A 106 1.83 19.99 -0.34
C ASN A 106 0.99 18.82 -0.84
N SER A 107 -0.31 19.05 -1.02
CA SER A 107 -1.25 18.12 -1.66
C SER A 107 -1.42 18.45 -3.13
N HIS A 108 -0.33 18.74 -3.84
CA HIS A 108 -0.36 18.82 -5.30
C HIS A 108 -0.25 17.41 -5.88
N SER A 109 -1.37 16.70 -5.88
CA SER A 109 -1.67 15.75 -6.95
C SER A 109 -2.27 16.56 -8.09
N ASN A 110 -1.48 16.73 -9.17
CA ASN A 110 -1.99 17.23 -10.46
C ASN A 110 -3.13 16.34 -10.97
#